data_AF-A0A5B6WSV6-F1
#
_entry.id   AF-A0A5B6WSV6-F1
#
_cell.length_a   1.000
_cell.length_b   1.000
_cell.length_c   1.000
_cell.angle_alpha   90.00
_cell.angle_beta   90.00
_cell.angle_gamma   90.00
#
_symmetry.space_group_name_H-M   'P 1'
#
loop_
_entity.id
_entity.type
_entity.pdbx_description
1 polymer ?
#
loop_
_entity_poly.entity_id
_entity_poly.type
_entity_poly.pdbx_seq_one_letter_code
_entity_poly.pdbx_strand_id
1 'polypeptide(L)'
;MRELFQYFHASLTSGHSRIHATRQRFSSMFYWKGLSKNVKTWVRECPICQRPTSTGLLHPLPIPDRAWPAISMDFIESLPQSKGNNTILMVVGRLTKYGHFLTLSHPYTATHMAYTATHMAH
;
A
#
# COMPACT_ATOMS: atom_id res chain seq x y z
N MET A 1 34.41 7.89 -2.19
CA MET A 1 33.67 6.78 -2.85
C MET A 1 32.52 6.23 -2.00
N ARG A 2 32.75 5.85 -0.73
CA ARG A 2 31.66 5.40 0.19
C ARG A 2 30.54 6.42 0.34
N GLU A 3 30.86 7.71 0.44
CA GLU A 3 29.86 8.79 0.57
C GLU A 3 28.89 8.87 -0.61
N LEU A 4 29.38 8.68 -1.85
CA LEU A 4 28.52 8.61 -3.03
C LEU A 4 27.56 7.43 -2.92
N PHE A 5 28.06 6.26 -2.52
CA PHE A 5 27.20 5.10 -2.32
C PHE A 5 26.16 5.35 -1.24
N GLN A 6 26.55 5.97 -0.13
CA GLN A 6 25.61 6.35 0.93
C GLN A 6 24.55 7.33 0.40
N TYR A 7 24.93 8.34 -0.36
CA TYR A 7 24.01 9.34 -0.92
C TYR A 7 23.00 8.73 -1.90
N PHE A 8 23.46 7.97 -2.89
CA PHE A 8 22.58 7.42 -3.94
C PHE A 8 21.79 6.17 -3.53
N HIS A 9 22.19 5.53 -2.43
CA HIS A 9 21.49 4.37 -1.88
C HIS A 9 20.58 4.73 -0.69
N ALA A 10 21.12 5.46 0.29
CA ALA A 10 20.57 5.58 1.64
C ALA A 10 20.19 7.01 2.05
N SER A 11 20.24 8.00 1.16
CA SER A 11 19.68 9.32 1.45
C SER A 11 18.17 9.25 1.70
N LEU A 12 17.61 10.27 2.34
CA LEU A 12 16.16 10.40 2.55
C LEU A 12 15.38 10.28 1.22
N THR A 13 15.92 10.88 0.16
CA THR A 13 15.35 10.83 -1.20
C THR A 13 15.58 9.48 -1.90
N SER A 14 16.63 8.75 -1.52
CA SER A 14 16.98 7.47 -2.13
C SER A 14 16.36 6.27 -1.44
N GLY A 15 16.02 6.37 -0.15
CA GLY A 15 15.16 5.45 0.58
C GLY A 15 15.59 3.98 0.59
N HIS A 16 16.90 3.70 0.66
CA HIS A 16 17.42 2.33 0.61
C HIS A 16 16.95 1.54 -0.62
N SER A 17 16.92 2.22 -1.77
CA SER A 17 16.48 1.65 -3.03
C SER A 17 17.18 0.33 -3.39
N ARG A 18 16.45 -0.55 -4.08
CA ARG A 18 16.97 -1.82 -4.60
C ARG A 18 18.09 -1.56 -5.63
N ILE A 19 18.92 -2.60 -5.86
CA ILE A 19 20.11 -2.58 -6.72
C ILE A 19 19.87 -1.89 -8.07
N HIS A 20 18.76 -2.20 -8.75
CA HIS A 20 18.47 -1.63 -10.07
C HIS A 20 18.29 -0.11 -10.01
N ALA A 21 17.48 0.39 -9.09
CA ALA A 21 17.22 1.82 -8.91
C ALA A 21 18.48 2.57 -8.47
N THR A 22 19.25 2.02 -7.53
CA THR A 22 20.54 2.61 -7.13
C THR A 22 21.52 2.65 -8.30
N ARG A 23 21.61 1.58 -9.12
CA ARG A 23 22.47 1.56 -10.31
C ARG A 23 22.06 2.62 -11.31
N GLN A 24 20.77 2.74 -11.61
CA GLN A 24 20.27 3.72 -12.58
C GLN A 24 20.64 5.15 -12.19
N ARG A 25 20.48 5.51 -10.91
CA ARG A 25 20.91 6.83 -10.41
C ARG A 25 22.42 7.03 -10.56
N PHE A 26 23.22 6.05 -10.17
CA PHE A 26 24.67 6.12 -10.37
C PHE A 26 25.04 6.29 -11.84
N SER A 27 24.46 5.49 -12.73
CA SER A 27 24.74 5.52 -14.17
C SER A 27 24.29 6.82 -14.85
N SER A 28 23.39 7.59 -14.24
CA SER A 28 22.99 8.91 -14.77
C SER A 28 24.05 10.00 -14.56
N MET A 29 24.97 9.82 -13.61
CA MET A 29 25.97 10.83 -13.25
C MET A 29 27.42 10.33 -13.36
N PHE A 30 27.63 9.01 -13.29
CA PHE A 30 28.95 8.42 -13.22
C PHE A 30 29.06 7.17 -14.09
N TYR A 31 30.26 6.96 -14.63
CA TYR A 31 30.62 5.75 -15.35
C TYR A 31 32.00 5.28 -14.92
N TRP A 32 32.12 3.98 -14.62
CA TRP A 32 33.41 3.31 -14.48
C TRP A 32 33.27 1.80 -14.68
N LYS A 33 34.39 1.15 -15.03
CA LYS A 33 34.45 -0.32 -15.15
C LYS A 33 34.18 -0.95 -13.79
N GLY A 34 33.08 -1.70 -13.69
CA GLY A 34 32.68 -2.39 -12.46
C GLY A 34 31.61 -1.67 -11.63
N LEU A 35 31.11 -0.49 -12.04
CA LEU A 35 30.04 0.25 -11.35
C LEU A 35 28.88 -0.67 -10.92
N SER A 36 28.38 -1.49 -11.84
CA SER A 36 27.25 -2.40 -11.56
C SER A 36 27.59 -3.43 -10.48
N LYS A 37 28.83 -3.92 -10.47
CA LYS A 37 29.32 -4.87 -9.47
C LYS A 37 29.42 -4.18 -8.10
N ASN A 38 29.98 -2.96 -8.05
CA ASN A 38 30.11 -2.21 -6.81
C ASN A 38 28.75 -1.84 -6.20
N VAL A 39 27.79 -1.37 -7.01
CA VAL A 39 26.41 -1.11 -6.54
C VAL A 39 25.77 -2.37 -5.98
N LYS A 40 25.90 -3.49 -6.69
CA LYS A 40 25.34 -4.78 -6.24
C LYS A 40 25.94 -5.21 -4.90
N THR A 41 27.26 -5.09 -4.73
CA THR A 41 27.95 -5.39 -3.46
C THR A 41 27.47 -4.46 -2.35
N TRP A 42 27.44 -3.15 -2.58
CA TRP A 42 27.04 -2.17 -1.56
C TRP A 42 25.62 -2.39 -1.03
N VAL A 43 24.65 -2.61 -1.92
CA VAL A 43 23.25 -2.83 -1.50
C VAL A 43 23.08 -4.17 -0.77
N ARG A 44 23.86 -5.20 -1.15
CA ARG A 44 23.87 -6.51 -0.46
C ARG A 44 24.49 -6.45 0.94
N GLU A 45 25.44 -5.56 1.14
CA GLU A 45 26.07 -5.32 2.45
C GLU A 45 25.27 -4.34 3.32
N CYS A 46 24.24 -3.69 2.78
CA CYS A 46 23.43 -2.74 3.54
C CYS A 46 22.56 -3.47 4.58
N PRO A 47 22.79 -3.27 5.89
CA PRO A 47 22.07 -4.00 6.93
C PRO A 47 20.57 -3.68 6.94
N ILE A 48 20.19 -2.45 6.59
CA ILE A 48 18.78 -2.04 6.53
C ILE A 48 18.05 -2.78 5.41
N CYS A 49 18.69 -2.96 4.24
CA CYS A 49 18.12 -3.71 3.12
C CYS A 49 18.10 -5.22 3.35
N GLN A 50 19.05 -5.74 4.13
CA GLN A 50 19.13 -7.16 4.45
C GLN A 50 18.31 -7.55 5.68
N ARG A 51 17.70 -6.58 6.38
CA ARG A 51 16.75 -6.91 7.44
C ARG A 51 15.64 -7.76 6.83
N PRO A 52 15.40 -8.97 7.37
CA PRO A 52 14.30 -9.79 6.90
C PRO A 52 13.03 -8.97 7.11
N THR A 53 12.37 -8.64 6.01
CA THR A 53 11.00 -8.16 6.10
C THR A 53 10.18 -9.37 6.50
N SER A 54 9.45 -9.28 7.61
CA SER A 54 8.53 -10.32 8.07
C SER A 54 7.30 -10.34 7.15
N THR A 55 7.51 -10.47 5.85
CA THR A 55 6.46 -10.73 4.88
C THR A 55 6.29 -12.23 4.84
N GLY A 56 5.58 -12.77 5.83
CA GLY A 56 5.03 -14.11 5.72
C GLY A 56 4.15 -14.19 4.46
N LEU A 57 3.92 -15.41 3.97
CA LEU A 57 2.95 -15.61 2.90
C LEU A 57 1.60 -15.11 3.38
N LEU A 58 0.96 -14.23 2.59
CA LEU A 58 -0.43 -13.87 2.82
C LEU A 58 -1.27 -15.14 2.70
N HIS A 59 -1.99 -15.50 3.76
CA HIS A 59 -2.95 -16.60 3.72
C HIS A 59 -4.30 -16.05 3.26
N PRO A 60 -4.72 -16.25 1.99
CA PRO A 60 -5.98 -15.72 1.51
C PRO A 60 -7.14 -16.40 2.23
N LEU A 61 -8.17 -15.63 2.56
CA LEU A 61 -9.42 -16.17 3.08
C LEU A 61 -10.09 -17.06 2.01
N PRO A 62 -10.74 -18.18 2.40
CA PRO A 62 -11.48 -19.01 1.47
C PRO A 62 -12.45 -18.21 0.59
N ILE A 63 -12.63 -18.69 -0.64
CA ILE A 63 -13.61 -18.13 -1.58
C ILE A 63 -14.99 -18.59 -1.11
N PRO A 64 -15.96 -17.69 -0.95
CA PRO A 64 -17.31 -18.08 -0.57
C PRO A 64 -18.09 -18.71 -1.73
N ASP A 65 -18.96 -19.69 -1.46
CA ASP A 65 -19.71 -20.43 -2.49
C ASP A 65 -21.02 -19.75 -2.94
N ARG A 66 -21.46 -18.70 -2.23
CA ARG A 66 -22.67 -17.93 -2.55
C ARG A 66 -22.41 -16.45 -2.43
N ALA A 67 -23.28 -15.62 -3.02
CA ALA A 67 -23.20 -14.16 -2.91
C ALA A 67 -23.58 -13.70 -1.49
N TRP A 68 -22.85 -12.71 -0.96
CA TRP A 68 -23.09 -12.06 0.35
C TRP A 68 -22.82 -12.81 1.69
N PRO A 69 -22.33 -14.06 1.79
CA PRO A 69 -21.99 -14.67 3.08
C PRO A 69 -20.68 -14.11 3.65
N ALA A 70 -19.88 -13.43 2.83
CA ALA A 70 -18.68 -12.75 3.23
C ALA A 70 -18.57 -11.41 2.49
N ILE A 71 -18.38 -10.34 3.25
CA ILE A 71 -18.26 -8.97 2.76
C ILE A 71 -16.90 -8.39 3.15
N SER A 72 -16.46 -7.40 2.39
CA SER A 72 -15.38 -6.49 2.75
C SER A 72 -16.00 -5.12 3.01
N MET A 73 -15.55 -4.43 4.05
CA MET A 73 -15.98 -3.07 4.37
C MET A 73 -14.75 -2.17 4.44
N ASP A 74 -14.87 -0.94 3.94
CA ASP A 74 -13.80 0.05 3.98
C ASP A 74 -14.36 1.49 3.99
N PHE A 75 -13.55 2.44 4.43
CA PHE A 75 -13.90 3.86 4.47
C PHE A 75 -12.97 4.67 3.57
N ILE A 76 -13.58 5.46 2.68
CA ILE A 76 -12.89 6.53 1.97
C ILE A 76 -13.18 7.81 2.74
N GLU A 77 -12.25 8.22 3.59
CA GLU A 77 -12.39 9.38 4.47
C GLU A 77 -11.67 10.61 3.91
N SER A 78 -11.82 11.75 4.60
CA SER A 78 -11.14 13.01 4.29
C SER A 78 -11.42 13.52 2.87
N LEU A 79 -12.60 13.23 2.34
CA LEU A 79 -13.04 13.76 1.05
C LEU A 79 -13.47 15.23 1.21
N PRO A 80 -13.40 16.02 0.13
CA PRO A 80 -14.05 17.32 0.08
C PRO A 80 -15.53 17.19 0.46
N GLN A 81 -16.06 18.16 1.21
CA GLN A 81 -17.46 18.13 1.62
C GLN A 81 -18.39 18.19 0.40
N SER A 82 -19.35 17.27 0.35
CA SER A 82 -20.42 17.24 -0.63
C SER A 82 -21.74 16.96 0.07
N LYS A 83 -22.68 17.93 0.01
CA LYS A 83 -23.97 17.86 0.69
C LYS A 83 -23.86 17.51 2.19
N GLY A 84 -22.84 18.03 2.86
CA GLY A 84 -22.57 17.77 4.28
C GLY A 84 -21.85 16.45 4.59
N ASN A 85 -21.60 15.59 3.60
CA ASN A 85 -20.86 14.35 3.76
C ASN A 85 -19.39 14.50 3.35
N ASN A 86 -18.50 13.79 4.03
CA ASN A 86 -17.05 13.79 3.75
C ASN A 86 -16.42 12.40 3.77
N THR A 87 -17.25 11.36 3.91
CA THR A 87 -16.81 9.97 3.95
C THR A 87 -17.72 9.09 3.11
N ILE A 88 -17.14 8.07 2.47
CA ILE A 88 -17.88 6.99 1.83
C ILE A 88 -17.58 5.68 2.54
N LEU A 89 -18.62 5.01 3.07
CA LEU A 89 -18.53 3.62 3.52
C LEU A 89 -18.81 2.70 2.32
N MET A 90 -17.84 1.88 1.98
CA MET A 90 -17.92 0.90 0.90
C MET A 90 -18.15 -0.49 1.50
N VAL A 91 -19.18 -1.20 1.02
CA VAL A 91 -19.52 -2.58 1.41
C VAL A 91 -19.55 -3.46 0.17
N VAL A 92 -18.66 -4.44 0.07
CA VAL A 92 -18.46 -5.24 -1.14
C VAL A 92 -18.59 -6.74 -0.87
N GLY A 93 -19.41 -7.43 -1.65
CA GLY A 93 -19.48 -8.90 -1.64
C GLY A 93 -18.17 -9.53 -2.11
N ARG A 94 -17.57 -10.44 -1.31
CA ARG A 94 -16.25 -11.02 -1.65
C ARG A 94 -16.27 -11.89 -2.90
N LEU A 95 -17.39 -12.55 -3.20
CA LEU A 95 -17.56 -13.41 -4.39
C LEU A 95 -17.85 -12.61 -5.66
N THR A 96 -18.96 -11.87 -5.70
CA THR A 96 -19.44 -11.17 -6.91
C THR A 96 -18.71 -9.85 -7.17
N LYS A 97 -18.01 -9.30 -6.18
CA LYS A 97 -17.45 -7.94 -6.18
C LYS A 97 -18.48 -6.82 -6.36
N TYR A 98 -19.77 -7.13 -6.26
CA TYR A 98 -20.81 -6.12 -6.23
C TYR A 98 -20.70 -5.32 -4.92
N GLY A 99 -20.81 -3.99 -5.02
CA GLY A 99 -20.56 -3.08 -3.90
C GLY A 99 -21.64 -2.03 -3.72
N HIS A 100 -21.93 -1.70 -2.47
CA HIS A 100 -22.75 -0.56 -2.07
C HIS A 100 -21.85 0.55 -1.50
N PHE A 101 -22.18 1.79 -1.82
CA PHE A 101 -21.46 2.98 -1.38
C PHE A 101 -22.42 3.89 -0.63
N LEU A 102 -22.12 4.17 0.63
CA LEU A 102 -22.91 5.04 1.49
C LEU A 102 -22.15 6.32 1.81
N THR A 103 -22.81 7.46 1.67
CA THR A 103 -22.26 8.73 2.14
C THR A 103 -22.47 8.88 3.64
N LEU A 104 -21.43 9.28 4.35
CA LEU A 104 -21.43 9.55 5.78
C LEU A 104 -20.89 10.95 6.07
N SER A 105 -21.41 11.56 7.14
CA SER A 105 -20.87 12.78 7.73
C SER A 105 -20.19 12.43 9.05
N HIS A 106 -18.98 12.95 9.24
CA HIS A 106 -18.33 12.87 10.55
C HIS A 106 -19.08 13.70 11.61
N PRO A 107 -19.17 13.23 12.87
CA PRO A 107 -18.78 11.89 13.33
C PRO A 107 -19.87 10.83 13.03
N TYR A 108 -19.47 9.61 12.66
CA TYR A 108 -20.38 8.46 12.56
C TYR A 108 -20.11 7.42 13.64
N THR A 109 -21.15 6.66 13.99
CA THR A 109 -21.09 5.58 14.98
C THR A 109 -21.34 4.23 14.31
N ALA A 110 -20.88 3.15 14.95
CA ALA A 110 -21.14 1.79 14.49
C ALA A 110 -22.64 1.51 14.35
N THR A 111 -23.47 2.03 15.27
CA THR A 111 -24.93 1.90 15.21
C THR A 111 -25.53 2.59 13.98
N HIS A 112 -25.08 3.82 13.69
CA HIS A 112 -25.53 4.54 12.50
C HIS A 112 -25.13 3.81 11.22
N MET A 113 -23.88 3.35 11.14
CA MET A 113 -23.40 2.56 10.00
C MET A 113 -24.18 1.24 9.82
N ALA A 114 -24.43 0.51 10.90
CA ALA A 114 -25.18 -0.74 10.87
C ALA A 114 -26.61 -0.51 10.38
N TYR A 115 -27.27 0.54 10.87
CA TYR A 115 -28.59 0.94 10.39
C TYR A 115 -28.56 1.28 8.90
N THR A 116 -27.61 2.07 8.43
CA THR A 116 -27.53 2.44 7.00
C THR A 116 -27.19 1.23 6.11
N ALA A 117 -26.41 0.27 6.60
CA ALA A 117 -26.02 -0.94 5.86
C ALA A 117 -27.12 -1.99 5.78
N THR A 118 -27.95 -2.17 6.83
CA THR A 118 -29.04 -3.16 6.80
C THR A 118 -30.14 -2.82 5.80
N HIS A 119 -30.32 -1.54 5.47
CA HIS A 119 -31.29 -1.09 4.48
C HIS A 119 -30.79 -1.23 3.02
N MET A 120 -29.62 -1.84 2.78
CA MET A 120 -29.10 -2.13 1.44
C MET A 120 -29.69 -3.38 0.79
N ALA A 121 -30.39 -4.23 1.56
CA ALA A 121 -30.87 -5.53 1.10
C ALA A 121 -32.21 -5.48 0.31
N HIS A 122 -32.63 -4.29 -0.13
CA HIS A 122 -33.80 -4.06 -0.97
C HIS A 122 -33.40 -3.47 -2.33
#